data_AF-X0WH42-F1
#
_entry.id   AF-X0WH42-F1
#
_cell.length_a   1.000
_cell.length_b   1.000
_cell.length_c   1.000
_cell.angle_alpha   90.00
_cell.angle_beta   90.00
_cell.angle_gamma   90.00
#
_symmetry.space_group_name_H-M   'P 1'
#
loop_
_entity.id
_entity.type
_entity.pdbx_description
1 polymer ?
#
loop_
_entity_poly.entity_id
_entity_poly.type
_entity_poly.pdbx_seq_one_letter_code
_entity_poly.pdbx_strand_id
1 'polypeptide(L)'
;MKIITHKKQVWKIALISVLVVLCCLATYYFHAVLHTGTVVTHLYYIPIILSVIWWQRRGLVVAVLLAAFLAYSHVVLCFTPLTENDFSRIFIFLTVTFAIWLASERIAEADKRTAESEINFRALAENANIGIYISDKDRQMVYVNRELCRITGYTEQELYDLAYFKKVVHPDAREYLKGRHRQRKDGIITPDSYDSTLLTSDGKPLPIEINVASTTWHNHLAYLVIIKDKGRIPAH
;
A
#
# COMPACT_ATOMS: atom_id res chain seq x y z
N MET A 1 0.04 3.47 -21.38
CA MET A 1 -0.44 3.82 -20.02
C MET A 1 -1.51 4.92 -19.99
N LYS A 2 -1.33 6.09 -20.65
CA LYS A 2 -2.28 7.24 -20.64
C LYS A 2 -3.71 6.93 -21.16
N ILE A 3 -3.86 6.02 -22.12
CA ILE A 3 -5.18 5.68 -22.70
C ILE A 3 -6.04 4.88 -21.70
N ILE A 4 -5.42 4.03 -20.89
CA ILE A 4 -6.11 3.19 -19.89
C ILE A 4 -6.57 4.06 -18.72
N THR A 5 -5.76 5.03 -18.27
CA THR A 5 -6.15 5.98 -17.23
C THR A 5 -7.27 6.92 -17.71
N HIS A 6 -7.24 7.36 -18.98
CA HIS A 6 -8.30 8.18 -19.56
C HIS A 6 -9.63 7.43 -19.66
N LYS A 7 -9.64 6.19 -20.19
CA LYS A 7 -10.87 5.35 -20.24
C LYS A 7 -11.46 5.10 -18.85
N LYS A 8 -10.61 4.85 -17.84
CA LYS A 8 -11.06 4.70 -16.44
C LYS A 8 -11.70 5.98 -15.89
N GLN A 9 -11.15 7.16 -16.20
CA GLN A 9 -11.72 8.43 -15.76
C GLN A 9 -13.07 8.71 -16.42
N VAL A 10 -13.21 8.48 -17.74
CA VAL A 10 -14.48 8.70 -18.45
C VAL A 10 -15.60 7.83 -17.89
N TRP A 11 -15.33 6.56 -17.61
CA TRP A 11 -16.35 5.66 -17.06
C TRP A 11 -16.80 6.06 -15.64
N LYS A 12 -15.87 6.54 -14.81
CA LYS A 12 -16.19 7.10 -13.47
C LYS A 12 -17.11 8.31 -13.56
N ILE A 13 -16.82 9.23 -14.48
CA ILE A 13 -17.67 10.41 -14.74
C ILE A 13 -19.05 9.96 -15.20
N ALA A 14 -19.12 9.09 -16.20
CA ALA A 14 -20.39 8.58 -16.73
C ALA A 14 -21.24 7.92 -15.64
N LEU A 15 -20.64 7.07 -14.78
CA LEU A 15 -21.36 6.43 -13.68
C LEU A 15 -21.94 7.45 -12.69
N ILE A 16 -21.13 8.42 -12.26
CA ILE A 16 -21.58 9.45 -11.33
C ILE A 16 -22.66 10.32 -11.95
N SER A 17 -22.53 10.69 -13.23
CA SER A 17 -23.58 11.42 -13.95
C SER A 17 -24.91 10.65 -13.98
N VAL A 18 -24.89 9.34 -14.25
CA VAL A 18 -26.09 8.50 -14.22
C VAL A 18 -26.72 8.45 -12.83
N LEU A 19 -25.92 8.24 -11.78
CA LEU A 19 -26.41 8.22 -10.40
C LEU A 19 -27.01 9.56 -9.98
N VAL A 20 -26.37 10.68 -10.34
CA VAL A 20 -26.88 12.04 -10.08
C VAL A 20 -28.21 12.26 -10.79
N VAL A 21 -28.32 11.90 -12.07
CA VAL A 21 -29.58 12.02 -12.82
C VAL A 21 -30.68 11.18 -12.18
N LEU A 22 -30.38 9.95 -11.75
CA LEU A 22 -31.33 9.08 -11.06
C LEU A 22 -31.80 9.69 -9.73
N CYS A 23 -30.89 10.27 -8.94
CA CYS A 23 -31.22 11.00 -7.72
C CYS A 23 -32.13 12.21 -8.02
N CYS A 24 -31.83 13.00 -9.05
CA CYS A 24 -32.64 14.16 -9.43
C CYS A 24 -34.05 13.74 -9.88
N LEU A 25 -34.17 12.70 -10.71
CA LEU A 25 -35.46 12.17 -11.17
C LEU A 25 -36.30 11.62 -10.01
N ALA A 26 -35.67 10.87 -9.10
CA ALA A 26 -36.34 10.38 -7.90
C ALA A 26 -36.85 11.57 -7.06
N THR A 27 -36.02 12.59 -6.84
CA THR A 27 -36.43 13.78 -6.08
C THR A 27 -37.57 14.55 -6.73
N TYR A 28 -37.57 14.68 -8.06
CA TYR A 28 -38.69 15.28 -8.78
C TYR A 28 -39.98 14.49 -8.56
N TYR A 29 -39.96 13.17 -8.76
CA TYR A 29 -41.15 12.32 -8.60
C TYR A 29 -41.72 12.41 -7.18
N PHE A 30 -40.86 12.32 -6.16
CA PHE A 30 -41.30 12.33 -4.77
C PHE A 30 -41.84 13.69 -4.29
N HIS A 31 -41.26 14.80 -4.73
CA HIS A 31 -41.75 16.13 -4.36
C HIS A 31 -42.95 16.57 -5.20
N ALA A 32 -42.94 16.34 -6.52
CA ALA A 32 -43.98 16.82 -7.42
C ALA A 32 -45.21 15.91 -7.49
N VAL A 33 -45.06 14.60 -7.34
CA VAL A 33 -46.17 13.63 -7.47
C VAL A 33 -46.64 13.13 -6.10
N LEU A 34 -45.71 12.75 -5.22
CA LEU A 34 -46.04 12.13 -3.93
C LEU A 34 -46.09 13.12 -2.76
N HIS A 35 -45.66 14.38 -2.94
CA HIS A 35 -45.53 15.39 -1.88
C HIS A 35 -44.86 14.87 -0.60
N THR A 36 -43.91 13.94 -0.72
CA THR A 36 -43.22 13.31 0.41
C THR A 36 -41.71 13.41 0.22
N GLY A 37 -41.01 14.00 1.20
CA GLY A 37 -39.57 14.25 1.09
C GLY A 37 -38.68 13.20 1.76
N THR A 38 -39.22 12.17 2.43
CA THR A 38 -38.49 11.46 3.51
C THR A 38 -37.69 10.22 3.13
N VAL A 39 -38.05 9.48 2.09
CA VAL A 39 -37.54 8.11 1.90
C VAL A 39 -36.29 8.01 1.03
N VAL A 40 -35.99 9.01 0.20
CA VAL A 40 -34.98 8.91 -0.88
C VAL A 40 -33.60 9.50 -0.53
N THR A 41 -33.48 10.23 0.58
CA THR A 41 -32.27 11.00 0.90
C THR A 41 -31.04 10.12 1.13
N HIS A 42 -31.21 8.85 1.46
CA HIS A 42 -30.10 7.90 1.59
C HIS A 42 -29.47 7.51 0.25
N LEU A 43 -30.21 7.57 -0.86
CA LEU A 43 -29.68 7.28 -2.19
C LEU A 43 -28.64 8.31 -2.63
N TYR A 44 -28.72 9.53 -2.09
CA TYR A 44 -27.77 10.61 -2.36
C TYR A 44 -26.37 10.33 -1.80
N TYR A 45 -26.23 9.46 -0.78
CA TYR A 45 -24.91 9.11 -0.26
C TYR A 45 -24.07 8.39 -1.32
N ILE A 46 -24.66 7.53 -2.15
CA ILE A 46 -23.90 6.72 -3.11
C ILE A 46 -23.04 7.58 -4.06
N PRO A 47 -23.59 8.55 -4.82
CA PRO A 47 -22.78 9.40 -5.70
C PRO A 47 -21.82 10.32 -4.93
N ILE A 48 -22.20 10.78 -3.73
CA ILE A 48 -21.34 11.61 -2.86
C ILE A 48 -20.10 10.85 -2.40
N ILE A 49 -20.29 9.64 -1.90
CA ILE A 49 -19.21 8.80 -1.39
C ILE A 49 -18.26 8.44 -2.53
N LEU A 50 -18.80 8.01 -3.68
CA LEU A 50 -17.99 7.65 -4.84
C LEU A 50 -17.22 8.84 -5.41
N SER A 51 -17.81 10.04 -5.46
CA SER A 51 -17.12 11.23 -5.95
C SER A 51 -15.95 11.61 -5.06
N VAL A 52 -16.11 11.53 -3.73
CA VAL A 52 -15.07 11.84 -2.74
C VAL A 52 -13.95 10.79 -2.78
N ILE A 53 -14.26 9.50 -2.89
CA ILE A 53 -13.24 8.44 -2.98
C ILE A 53 -12.42 8.58 -4.28
N TRP A 54 -13.05 8.92 -5.40
CA TRP A 54 -12.36 8.95 -6.69
C TRP A 54 -11.64 10.27 -6.99
N TRP A 55 -12.15 11.39 -6.48
CA TRP A 55 -11.63 12.72 -6.78
C TRP A 55 -11.29 13.57 -5.55
N GLN A 56 -11.32 13.00 -4.35
CA GLN A 56 -10.92 13.62 -3.08
C GLN A 56 -11.58 15.00 -2.90
N ARG A 57 -10.78 16.08 -2.82
CA ARG A 57 -11.28 17.46 -2.64
C ARG A 57 -12.23 17.91 -3.75
N ARG A 58 -12.06 17.45 -5.00
CA ARG A 58 -12.96 17.82 -6.11
C ARG A 58 -14.30 17.09 -6.01
N GLY A 59 -14.33 15.92 -5.35
CA GLY A 59 -15.56 15.17 -5.10
C GLY A 59 -16.55 15.91 -4.20
N LEU A 60 -16.04 16.77 -3.30
CA LEU A 60 -16.86 17.61 -2.41
C LEU A 60 -17.82 18.53 -3.18
N VAL A 61 -17.45 18.96 -4.39
CA VAL A 61 -18.30 19.81 -5.24
C VAL A 61 -19.61 19.10 -5.57
N VAL A 62 -19.55 17.79 -5.86
CA VAL A 62 -20.75 16.98 -6.16
C VAL A 62 -21.67 16.93 -4.94
N ALA A 63 -21.11 16.80 -3.73
CA ALA A 63 -21.88 16.79 -2.49
C ALA A 63 -22.59 18.12 -2.23
N VAL A 64 -21.87 19.23 -2.40
CA VAL A 64 -22.45 20.58 -2.24
C VAL A 64 -23.55 20.84 -3.27
N LEU A 65 -23.33 20.47 -4.53
CA LEU A 65 -24.32 20.65 -5.60
C LEU A 65 -25.59 19.82 -5.35
N LEU A 66 -25.45 18.55 -4.95
CA LEU A 66 -26.58 17.68 -4.63
C LEU A 66 -27.36 18.16 -3.40
N ALA A 67 -26.66 18.63 -2.36
CA ALA A 67 -27.30 19.21 -1.18
C ALA A 67 -28.08 20.49 -1.52
N ALA A 68 -27.50 21.38 -2.32
CA ALA A 68 -28.16 22.59 -2.81
C ALA A 68 -29.38 22.28 -3.67
N PHE A 69 -29.27 21.29 -4.57
CA PHE A 69 -30.38 20.83 -5.40
C PHE A 69 -31.55 20.30 -4.56
N LEU A 70 -31.27 19.51 -3.53
CA LEU A 70 -32.31 18.99 -2.64
C LEU A 70 -33.05 20.12 -1.92
N ALA A 71 -32.32 21.10 -1.37
CA ALA A 71 -32.91 22.26 -0.70
C ALA A 71 -33.77 23.10 -1.67
N TYR A 72 -33.26 23.35 -2.88
CA TYR A 72 -33.98 24.06 -3.93
C TYR A 72 -35.27 23.33 -4.33
N SER A 73 -35.18 22.02 -4.55
CA SER A 73 -36.33 21.18 -4.91
C SER A 73 -37.43 21.24 -3.86
N HIS A 74 -37.08 21.22 -2.57
CA HIS A 74 -38.08 21.29 -1.49
C HIS A 74 -38.80 22.64 -1.47
N VAL A 75 -38.06 23.75 -1.57
CA VAL A 75 -38.63 25.10 -1.55
C VAL A 75 -39.51 25.38 -2.77
N VAL A 76 -39.06 25.00 -3.96
CA VAL A 76 -39.73 25.36 -5.22
C VAL A 76 -40.86 24.39 -5.60
N LEU A 77 -40.70 23.08 -5.38
CA LEU A 77 -41.71 22.11 -5.82
C LEU A 77 -42.77 21.83 -4.76
N CYS A 78 -42.44 21.86 -3.46
CA CYS A 78 -43.44 21.67 -2.40
C CYS A 78 -44.10 22.98 -1.94
N PHE A 79 -43.58 24.15 -2.33
CA PHE A 79 -44.06 25.47 -1.87
C PHE A 79 -44.14 25.60 -0.33
N THR A 80 -43.34 24.82 0.39
CA THR A 80 -43.27 24.83 1.86
C THR A 80 -41.89 25.33 2.33
N PRO A 81 -41.83 26.05 3.46
CA PRO A 81 -40.55 26.38 4.08
C PRO A 81 -39.77 25.11 4.44
N LEU A 82 -38.45 25.22 4.53
CA LEU A 82 -37.57 24.12 4.96
C LEU A 82 -38.02 23.61 6.34
N THR A 83 -38.12 22.28 6.46
CA THR A 83 -38.51 21.62 7.70
C THR A 83 -37.28 21.25 8.52
N GLU A 84 -37.44 20.95 9.81
CA GLU A 84 -36.34 20.43 10.66
C GLU A 84 -35.69 19.16 10.07
N ASN A 85 -36.47 18.37 9.34
CA ASN A 85 -35.98 17.18 8.64
C ASN A 85 -35.01 17.53 7.49
N ASP A 86 -35.15 18.68 6.84
CA ASP A 86 -34.25 19.10 5.76
C ASP A 86 -32.92 19.59 6.32
N PHE A 87 -32.96 20.35 7.41
CA PHE A 87 -31.75 20.79 8.11
C PHE A 87 -30.94 19.61 8.65
N SER A 88 -31.60 18.63 9.29
CA SER A 88 -30.93 17.43 9.79
C SER A 88 -30.25 16.63 8.68
N ARG A 89 -30.86 16.53 7.49
CA ARG A 89 -30.25 15.84 6.34
C ARG A 89 -29.05 16.58 5.77
N ILE A 90 -29.15 17.88 5.58
CA ILE A 90 -28.02 18.70 5.12
C ILE A 90 -26.86 18.54 6.09
N PHE A 91 -27.12 18.59 7.39
CA PHE A 91 -26.12 18.34 8.42
C PHE A 91 -25.49 16.94 8.28
N ILE A 92 -26.30 15.87 8.18
CA ILE A 92 -25.80 14.51 8.00
C ILE A 92 -24.98 14.38 6.71
N PHE A 93 -25.40 14.98 5.59
CA PHE A 93 -24.63 14.96 4.35
C PHE A 93 -23.26 15.61 4.52
N LEU A 94 -23.21 16.77 5.18
CA LEU A 94 -21.95 17.45 5.46
C LEU A 94 -21.05 16.62 6.37
N THR A 95 -21.60 16.04 7.45
CA THR A 95 -20.84 15.19 8.38
C THR A 95 -20.30 13.93 7.69
N VAL A 96 -21.13 13.21 6.93
CA VAL A 96 -20.73 12.00 6.21
C VAL A 96 -19.69 12.33 5.14
N THR A 97 -19.91 13.39 4.36
CA THR A 97 -18.97 13.85 3.33
C THR A 97 -17.62 14.21 3.94
N PHE A 98 -17.62 14.95 5.05
CA PHE A 98 -16.41 15.34 5.76
C PHE A 98 -15.67 14.13 6.34
N ALA A 99 -16.38 13.20 6.97
CA ALA A 99 -15.81 11.97 7.52
C ALA A 99 -15.14 11.11 6.44
N ILE A 100 -15.79 10.97 5.29
CA ILE A 100 -15.28 10.16 4.17
C ILE A 100 -14.11 10.86 3.48
N TRP A 101 -14.17 12.19 3.34
CA TRP A 101 -13.05 12.97 2.85
C TRP A 101 -11.82 12.80 3.76
N LEU A 102 -12.00 12.93 5.08
CA LEU A 102 -10.93 12.71 6.05
C LEU A 102 -10.36 11.30 5.96
N ALA A 103 -11.21 10.27 5.90
CA ALA A 103 -10.77 8.88 5.75
C ALA A 103 -10.00 8.65 4.45
N SER A 104 -10.51 9.16 3.32
CA SER A 104 -9.86 9.02 2.01
C SER A 104 -8.51 9.74 1.96
N GLU A 105 -8.38 10.90 2.59
CA GLU A 105 -7.13 11.65 2.68
C GLU A 105 -6.08 10.89 3.51
N ARG A 106 -6.51 10.32 4.65
CA ARG A 106 -5.64 9.53 5.54
C ARG A 106 -5.10 8.28 4.86
N ILE A 107 -5.94 7.58 4.10
CA ILE A 107 -5.53 6.39 3.33
C ILE A 107 -4.51 6.79 2.26
N ALA A 108 -4.81 7.84 1.48
CA ALA A 108 -3.90 8.29 0.43
C ALA A 108 -2.54 8.75 0.97
N GLU A 109 -2.53 9.40 2.13
CA GLU A 109 -1.30 9.82 2.81
C GLU A 109 -0.51 8.61 3.36
N ALA A 110 -1.19 7.62 3.93
CA ALA A 110 -0.56 6.38 4.39
C ALA A 110 0.06 5.57 3.23
N ASP A 111 -0.64 5.49 2.09
CA ASP A 111 -0.13 4.83 0.88
C ASP A 111 1.12 5.55 0.34
N LYS A 112 1.10 6.89 0.29
CA LYS A 112 2.27 7.68 -0.11
C LYS A 112 3.46 7.46 0.80
N ARG A 113 3.25 7.54 2.13
CA ARG A 113 4.33 7.32 3.11
C ARG A 113 4.93 5.92 3.00
N THR A 114 4.09 4.91 2.78
CA THR A 114 4.55 3.53 2.54
C THR A 114 5.40 3.46 1.28
N ALA A 115 4.93 4.04 0.17
CA ALA A 115 5.64 4.04 -1.10
C ALA A 115 6.97 4.82 -1.03
N GLU A 116 6.99 5.98 -0.40
CA GLU A 116 8.21 6.79 -0.19
C GLU A 116 9.20 6.06 0.71
N SER A 117 8.74 5.43 1.79
CA SER A 117 9.59 4.61 2.65
C SER A 117 10.21 3.44 1.88
N GLU A 118 9.43 2.77 1.03
CA GLU A 118 9.92 1.67 0.20
C GLU A 118 10.97 2.14 -0.81
N ILE A 119 10.74 3.27 -1.49
CA ILE A 119 11.70 3.86 -2.43
C ILE A 119 12.99 4.25 -1.70
N ASN A 120 12.88 4.93 -0.56
CA ASN A 120 14.04 5.34 0.24
C ASN A 120 14.83 4.13 0.74
N PHE A 121 14.14 3.08 1.23
CA PHE A 121 14.78 1.84 1.66
C PHE A 121 15.52 1.16 0.50
N ARG A 122 14.90 1.04 -0.67
CA ARG A 122 15.54 0.50 -1.88
C ARG A 122 16.78 1.32 -2.26
N ALA A 123 16.67 2.64 -2.28
CA ALA A 123 17.78 3.53 -2.60
C ALA A 123 18.94 3.43 -1.59
N LEU A 124 18.65 3.32 -0.30
CA LEU A 124 19.67 3.11 0.73
C LEU A 124 20.39 1.78 0.55
N ALA A 125 19.65 0.69 0.31
CA ALA A 125 20.24 -0.63 0.11
C ALA A 125 21.13 -0.67 -1.15
N GLU A 126 20.68 -0.09 -2.26
CA GLU A 126 21.43 -0.03 -3.52
C GLU A 126 22.71 0.83 -3.40
N ASN A 127 22.63 2.02 -2.78
CA ASN A 127 23.80 2.91 -2.65
C ASN A 127 24.85 2.40 -1.66
N ALA A 128 24.43 1.67 -0.62
CA ALA A 128 25.34 1.14 0.40
C ALA A 128 25.99 -0.20 0.02
N ASN A 129 25.72 -0.74 -1.18
CA ASN A 129 26.09 -2.10 -1.59
C ASN A 129 25.67 -3.14 -0.54
N ILE A 130 24.44 -3.02 -0.05
CA ILE A 130 23.88 -3.91 0.96
C ILE A 130 22.95 -4.91 0.29
N GLY A 131 23.36 -6.18 0.30
CA GLY A 131 22.49 -7.30 -0.03
C GLY A 131 21.56 -7.60 1.15
N ILE A 132 20.28 -7.80 0.88
CA ILE A 132 19.28 -8.15 1.90
C ILE A 132 18.50 -9.34 1.41
N TYR A 133 18.37 -10.34 2.27
CA TYR A 133 17.40 -11.40 2.06
C TYR A 133 16.66 -11.75 3.35
N ILE A 134 15.47 -12.31 3.19
CA ILE A 134 14.69 -12.86 4.29
C ILE A 134 14.55 -14.34 4.03
N SER A 135 14.80 -15.15 5.06
CA SER A 135 14.54 -16.58 5.02
C SER A 135 13.52 -17.03 6.04
N ASP A 136 12.74 -18.04 5.69
CA ASP A 136 11.81 -18.68 6.62
C ASP A 136 12.53 -19.58 7.66
N LYS A 137 11.76 -20.23 8.53
CA LYS A 137 12.27 -21.18 9.54
C LYS A 137 13.03 -22.39 8.97
N ASP A 138 12.79 -22.71 7.70
CA ASP A 138 13.39 -23.83 6.97
C ASP A 138 14.60 -23.37 6.13
N ARG A 139 14.92 -22.07 6.20
CA ARG A 139 16.01 -21.34 5.55
C ARG A 139 15.80 -21.16 4.06
N GLN A 140 14.56 -21.25 3.59
CA GLN A 140 14.21 -20.87 2.23
C GLN A 140 14.15 -19.36 2.13
N MET A 141 14.82 -18.79 1.14
CA MET A 141 14.69 -17.36 0.86
C MET A 141 13.28 -17.08 0.38
N VAL A 142 12.60 -16.15 1.05
CA VAL A 142 11.25 -15.69 0.71
C VAL A 142 11.27 -14.28 0.13
N TYR A 143 12.40 -13.58 0.27
CA TYR A 143 12.64 -12.27 -0.31
C TYR A 143 14.14 -12.08 -0.52
N VAL A 144 14.53 -11.51 -1.66
CA VAL A 144 15.88 -11.02 -1.93
C VAL A 144 15.80 -9.63 -2.56
N ASN A 145 16.68 -8.72 -2.16
CA ASN A 145 16.79 -7.44 -2.85
C ASN A 145 17.65 -7.57 -4.12
N ARG A 146 17.49 -6.60 -5.04
CA ARG A 146 18.23 -6.56 -6.30
C ARG A 146 19.75 -6.44 -6.09
N GLU A 147 20.14 -5.75 -5.03
CA GLU A 147 21.55 -5.52 -4.74
C GLU A 147 22.28 -6.82 -4.35
N LEU A 148 21.62 -7.74 -3.63
CA LEU A 148 22.18 -9.07 -3.38
C LEU A 148 22.44 -9.85 -4.68
N CYS A 149 21.51 -9.77 -5.63
CA CYS A 149 21.70 -10.36 -6.97
C CYS A 149 22.91 -9.74 -7.68
N ARG A 150 23.09 -8.42 -7.58
CA ARG A 150 24.23 -7.70 -8.18
C ARG A 150 25.57 -8.05 -7.54
N ILE A 151 25.61 -8.13 -6.21
CA ILE A 151 26.81 -8.46 -5.42
C ILE A 151 27.24 -9.91 -5.69
N THR A 152 26.29 -10.84 -5.69
CA THR A 152 26.58 -12.27 -5.82
C THR A 152 26.67 -12.73 -7.28
N GLY A 153 26.10 -11.98 -8.22
CA GLY A 153 26.02 -12.33 -9.65
C GLY A 153 24.99 -13.41 -9.98
N TYR A 154 24.16 -13.81 -9.02
CA TYR A 154 23.04 -14.74 -9.23
C TYR A 154 21.76 -13.97 -9.53
N THR A 155 20.86 -14.61 -10.26
CA THR A 155 19.49 -14.14 -10.46
C THR A 155 18.65 -14.37 -9.21
N GLU A 156 17.55 -13.62 -9.08
CA GLU A 156 16.59 -13.80 -7.98
C GLU A 156 16.04 -15.24 -7.93
N GLN A 157 15.73 -15.83 -9.08
CA GLN A 157 15.23 -17.20 -9.18
C GLN A 157 16.27 -18.23 -8.70
N GLU A 158 17.54 -18.03 -9.02
CA GLU A 158 18.62 -18.90 -8.53
C GLU A 158 18.80 -18.74 -7.02
N LEU A 159 18.69 -17.52 -6.48
CA LEU A 159 18.80 -17.30 -5.04
C LEU A 159 17.64 -17.90 -4.24
N TYR A 160 16.43 -17.93 -4.81
CA TYR A 160 15.28 -18.63 -4.21
C TYR A 160 15.42 -20.16 -4.21
N ASP A 161 16.28 -20.72 -5.05
CA ASP A 161 16.58 -22.16 -5.03
C ASP A 161 17.63 -22.49 -3.96
N LEU A 162 17.21 -23.22 -2.92
CA LEU A 162 18.06 -23.67 -1.82
C LEU A 162 19.32 -24.44 -2.29
N ALA A 163 19.24 -25.13 -3.43
CA ALA A 163 20.38 -25.85 -3.99
C ALA A 163 21.49 -24.91 -4.45
N TYR A 164 21.11 -23.74 -4.99
CA TYR A 164 22.04 -22.69 -5.39
C TYR A 164 22.52 -21.88 -4.18
N PHE A 165 21.67 -21.57 -3.20
CA PHE A 165 22.09 -20.88 -1.98
C PHE A 165 23.25 -21.60 -1.26
N LYS A 166 23.21 -22.94 -1.19
CA LYS A 166 24.33 -23.71 -0.60
C LYS A 166 25.65 -23.46 -1.32
N LYS A 167 25.64 -23.19 -2.63
CA LYS A 167 26.84 -22.87 -3.42
C LYS A 167 27.36 -21.46 -3.15
N VAL A 168 26.47 -20.52 -2.80
CA VAL A 168 26.83 -19.12 -2.46
C VAL A 168 27.66 -19.05 -1.17
N VAL A 169 27.42 -19.95 -0.22
CA VAL A 169 28.17 -20.01 1.04
C VAL A 169 29.47 -20.78 0.88
N HIS A 170 30.61 -20.16 1.22
CA HIS A 170 31.92 -20.80 1.18
C HIS A 170 31.92 -22.13 1.99
N PRO A 171 32.49 -23.23 1.46
CA PRO A 171 32.47 -24.55 2.10
C PRO A 171 32.92 -24.52 3.57
N ASP A 172 34.00 -23.80 3.86
CA ASP A 172 34.60 -23.69 5.19
C ASP A 172 33.68 -22.97 6.20
N ALA A 173 32.80 -22.08 5.72
CA ALA A 173 31.85 -21.37 6.56
C ALA A 173 30.58 -22.20 6.86
N ARG A 174 30.31 -23.29 6.12
CA ARG A 174 29.04 -24.03 6.21
C ARG A 174 28.82 -24.67 7.57
N GLU A 175 29.83 -25.34 8.14
CA GLU A 175 29.72 -26.00 9.45
C GLU A 175 29.59 -24.97 10.59
N TYR A 176 30.36 -23.88 10.52
CA TYR A 176 30.26 -22.77 11.47
C TYR A 176 28.85 -22.13 11.47
N LEU A 177 28.31 -21.87 10.28
CA LEU A 177 26.97 -21.32 10.11
C LEU A 177 25.88 -22.29 10.60
N LYS A 178 25.99 -23.59 10.32
CA LYS A 178 25.07 -24.62 10.83
C LYS A 178 25.00 -24.62 12.36
N GLY A 179 26.15 -24.52 13.04
CA GLY A 179 26.21 -24.43 14.50
C GLY A 179 25.45 -23.22 15.04
N ARG A 180 25.68 -22.04 14.45
CA ARG A 180 24.96 -20.81 14.80
C ARG A 180 23.47 -20.86 14.51
N HIS A 181 23.07 -21.50 13.41
CA HIS A 181 21.66 -21.69 13.09
C HIS A 181 20.93 -22.54 14.14
N ARG A 182 21.58 -23.58 14.66
CA ARG A 182 21.02 -24.37 15.78
C ARG A 182 20.89 -23.52 17.02
N GLN A 183 21.95 -22.82 17.41
CA GLN A 183 21.95 -21.94 18.57
C GLN A 183 20.83 -20.88 18.51
N ARG A 184 20.61 -20.24 17.34
CA ARG A 184 19.51 -19.29 17.15
C ARG A 184 18.12 -19.92 17.23
N LYS A 185 17.93 -21.17 16.76
CA LYS A 185 16.67 -21.90 16.93
C LYS A 185 16.38 -22.23 18.39
N ASP A 186 17.44 -22.48 19.15
CA ASP A 186 17.36 -22.82 20.57
C ASP A 186 17.28 -21.57 21.46
N GLY A 187 17.14 -20.37 20.88
CA GLY A 187 17.02 -19.11 21.62
C GLY A 187 18.32 -18.58 22.22
N ILE A 188 19.46 -19.15 21.84
CA ILE A 188 20.78 -18.72 22.32
C ILE A 188 21.20 -17.44 21.60
N ILE A 189 21.58 -16.43 22.37
CA ILE A 189 22.09 -15.15 21.86
C ILE A 189 23.44 -15.40 21.17
N THR A 190 23.45 -15.34 19.85
CA THR A 190 24.67 -15.34 19.03
C THR A 190 24.98 -13.91 18.60
N PRO A 191 26.26 -13.53 18.38
CA PRO A 191 26.60 -12.25 17.77
C PRO A 191 25.80 -12.02 16.48
N ASP A 192 25.08 -10.90 16.44
CA ASP A 192 24.20 -10.57 15.30
C ASP A 192 25.01 -10.28 14.04
N SER A 193 26.23 -9.75 14.18
CA SER A 193 27.16 -9.52 13.07
C SER A 193 28.39 -10.43 13.12
N TYR A 194 28.83 -10.93 11.96
CA TYR A 194 30.07 -11.67 11.80
C TYR A 194 30.59 -11.64 10.36
N ASP A 195 31.90 -11.82 10.23
CA ASP A 195 32.56 -11.85 8.93
C ASP A 195 32.44 -13.23 8.29
N SER A 196 32.26 -13.23 6.96
CA SER A 196 32.20 -14.45 6.16
C SER A 196 32.71 -14.18 4.75
N THR A 197 32.72 -15.23 3.94
CA THR A 197 33.08 -15.16 2.53
C THR A 197 31.97 -15.82 1.72
N LEU A 198 31.44 -15.10 0.74
CA LEU A 198 30.54 -15.67 -0.26
C LEU A 198 31.32 -16.07 -1.51
N LEU A 199 30.76 -17.01 -2.26
CA LEU A 199 31.17 -17.33 -3.61
C LEU A 199 30.16 -16.70 -4.57
N THR A 200 30.67 -15.85 -5.46
CA THR A 200 29.90 -15.29 -6.56
C THR A 200 29.57 -16.36 -7.63
N SER A 201 28.70 -16.05 -8.58
CA SER A 201 28.33 -16.98 -9.66
C SER A 201 29.51 -17.37 -10.57
N ASP A 202 30.55 -16.55 -10.65
CA ASP A 202 31.83 -16.85 -11.32
C ASP A 202 32.86 -17.55 -10.40
N GLY A 203 32.47 -17.90 -9.17
CA GLY A 203 33.28 -18.69 -8.23
C GLY A 203 34.35 -17.90 -7.46
N LYS A 204 34.34 -16.56 -7.52
CA LYS A 204 35.29 -15.73 -6.78
C LYS A 204 34.89 -15.59 -5.31
N PRO A 205 35.85 -15.64 -4.37
CA PRO A 205 35.59 -15.35 -2.97
C PRO A 205 35.37 -13.85 -2.77
N LEU A 206 34.24 -13.49 -2.19
CA LEU A 206 33.87 -12.12 -1.83
C LEU A 206 33.81 -11.99 -0.30
N PRO A 207 34.69 -11.18 0.32
CA PRO A 207 34.65 -10.95 1.76
C PRO A 207 33.44 -10.08 2.12
N ILE A 208 32.64 -10.55 3.07
CA ILE A 208 31.41 -9.86 3.48
C ILE A 208 31.27 -9.83 5.00
N GLU A 209 30.49 -8.87 5.47
CA GLU A 209 29.93 -8.85 6.82
C GLU A 209 28.47 -9.28 6.75
N ILE A 210 28.09 -10.27 7.55
CA ILE A 210 26.72 -10.76 7.66
C ILE A 210 26.14 -10.30 8.99
N ASN A 211 25.03 -9.56 8.94
CA ASN A 211 24.19 -9.32 10.09
C ASN A 211 22.89 -10.13 9.98
N VAL A 212 22.51 -10.86 11.03
CA VAL A 212 21.30 -11.69 11.07
C VAL A 212 20.45 -11.31 12.27
N ALA A 213 19.22 -10.89 12.00
CA ALA A 213 18.21 -10.60 13.01
C ALA A 213 16.98 -11.50 12.85
N SER A 214 16.38 -11.94 13.96
CA SER A 214 15.06 -12.58 13.93
C SER A 214 13.98 -11.52 13.73
N THR A 215 13.06 -11.78 12.81
CA THR A 215 11.93 -10.88 12.51
C THR A 215 10.66 -11.70 12.27
N THR A 216 9.54 -11.02 12.08
CA THR A 216 8.30 -11.63 11.59
C THR A 216 8.09 -11.23 10.13
N TRP A 217 7.89 -12.23 9.26
CA TRP A 217 7.57 -12.02 7.85
C TRP A 217 6.26 -12.74 7.54
N HIS A 218 5.26 -12.02 7.01
CA HIS A 218 3.88 -12.53 6.85
C HIS A 218 3.33 -13.24 8.11
N ASN A 219 3.60 -12.69 9.29
CA ASN A 219 3.19 -13.23 10.59
C ASN A 219 3.79 -14.61 10.95
N HIS A 220 4.88 -15.00 10.29
CA HIS A 220 5.68 -16.17 10.61
C HIS A 220 7.09 -15.77 11.05
N LEU A 221 7.70 -16.57 11.91
CA LEU A 221 9.10 -16.37 12.28
C LEU A 221 9.98 -16.47 11.04
N ALA A 222 10.80 -15.45 10.83
CA ALA A 222 11.72 -15.34 9.72
C ALA A 222 13.06 -14.75 10.19
N TYR A 223 14.08 -14.85 9.35
CA TYR A 223 15.40 -14.31 9.61
C TYR A 223 15.73 -13.27 8.54
N LEU A 224 15.90 -12.02 8.97
CA LEU A 224 16.43 -10.94 8.13
C LEU A 224 17.94 -11.07 8.11
N VAL A 225 18.51 -11.17 6.92
CA VAL A 225 19.96 -11.24 6.73
C VAL A 225 20.41 -10.08 5.86
N ILE A 226 21.34 -9.31 6.40
CA ILE A 226 21.98 -8.17 5.77
C ILE A 226 23.41 -8.57 5.46
N ILE A 227 23.79 -8.45 4.19
CA ILE A 227 25.12 -8.74 3.68
C ILE A 227 25.73 -7.43 3.22
N LYS A 228 26.88 -7.08 3.77
CA LYS A 228 27.66 -5.93 3.34
C LYS A 228 28.96 -6.39 2.70
N ASP A 229 29.23 -5.92 1.49
CA ASP A 229 30.50 -6.15 0.81
C ASP A 229 31.64 -5.39 1.51
N LYS A 230 32.71 -6.11 1.90
CA LYS A 230 33.93 -5.53 2.50
C LYS A 230 35.04 -5.25 1.49
N GLY A 231 34.94 -5.79 0.27
CA GLY A 231 35.98 -5.70 -0.77
C GLY A 231 35.96 -4.40 -1.58
N ARG A 232 34.87 -3.63 -1.52
CA ARG A 232 34.76 -2.29 -2.13
C ARG A 232 34.95 -1.21 -1.08
N ILE A 233 36.19 -0.76 -0.89
CA ILE A 233 36.45 0.51 -0.19
C ILE A 233 35.75 1.60 -1.03
N PRO A 234 34.84 2.40 -0.46
CA PRO A 234 34.25 3.51 -1.18
C PRO A 234 35.39 4.45 -1.59
N ALA A 235 35.55 4.70 -2.89
CA ALA A 235 36.43 5.75 -3.36
C ALA A 235 35.93 7.06 -2.74
N HIS A 236 36.75 7.64 -1.87
CA HIS A 236 36.52 8.94 -1.24
C HIS A 236 36.42 10.05 -2.29
#